data_AF-A0A257L908-F1
#
_entry.id   AF-A0A257L908-F1
#
_cell.length_a   1.000
_cell.length_b   1.000
_cell.length_c   1.000
_cell.angle_alpha   90.00
_cell.angle_beta   90.00
_cell.angle_gamma   90.00
#
_symmetry.space_group_name_H-M   'P 1'
#
loop_
_entity.id
_entity.type
_entity.pdbx_description
1 polymer ?
#
loop_
_entity_poly.entity_id
_entity_poly.type
_entity_poly.pdbx_seq_one_letter_code
_entity_poly.pdbx_strand_id
1 'polypeptide(L)'
;MKSSQQQNSIKKCEHCQQWTDGEKAFCTHCGEILDKKYREERAELEKEQREGTPMMKWVRLKQANNSKFWFLVEKALQSGQMFLVFFFIVITIILLLMPG
;
A
#
# COMPACT_ATOMS: atom_id res chain seq x y z
N MET A 1 -11.00 17.79 -3.10
CA MET A 1 -11.79 16.72 -3.76
C MET A 1 -11.78 17.05 -5.25
N LYS A 2 -11.03 16.30 -6.07
CA LYS A 2 -10.80 16.63 -7.49
C LYS A 2 -11.99 16.17 -8.34
N SER A 3 -12.73 17.15 -8.85
CA SER A 3 -13.62 17.10 -9.99
C SER A 3 -12.82 16.92 -11.29
N SER A 4 -12.96 15.79 -11.97
CA SER A 4 -12.44 15.50 -13.32
C SER A 4 -12.74 14.01 -13.59
N GLN A 5 -13.57 13.55 -14.52
CA GLN A 5 -13.84 13.99 -15.88
C GLN A 5 -15.25 13.54 -16.31
N GLN A 6 -16.14 14.47 -16.69
CA GLN A 6 -17.32 14.16 -17.51
C GLN A 6 -16.87 14.18 -18.97
N GLN A 7 -16.62 13.00 -19.53
CA GLN A 7 -16.54 12.80 -20.98
C GLN A 7 -17.91 12.31 -21.43
N ASN A 8 -18.57 13.04 -22.34
CA ASN A 8 -19.79 12.61 -23.02
C ASN A 8 -19.52 11.32 -23.84
N SER A 9 -19.51 10.17 -23.18
CA SER A 9 -19.22 8.88 -23.81
C SER A 9 -20.53 8.23 -24.26
N ILE A 10 -21.02 8.62 -25.43
CA ILE A 10 -22.13 7.90 -26.07
C ILE A 10 -21.61 6.51 -26.44
N LYS A 11 -22.27 5.46 -25.94
CA LYS A 11 -21.88 4.06 -26.15
C LYS A 11 -23.01 3.29 -26.81
N LYS A 12 -22.67 2.38 -27.72
CA LYS A 12 -23.64 1.49 -28.35
C LYS A 12 -23.97 0.34 -27.39
N CYS A 13 -25.26 0.14 -27.12
CA CYS A 13 -25.72 -0.96 -26.28
C CYS A 13 -25.52 -2.30 -27.00
N GLU A 14 -24.93 -3.28 -26.32
CA GLU A 14 -24.70 -4.63 -26.88
C GLU A 14 -26.01 -5.41 -27.10
N HIS A 15 -27.08 -5.07 -26.38
CA HIS A 15 -28.35 -5.77 -26.43
C HIS A 15 -29.31 -5.22 -27.49
N CYS A 16 -29.55 -3.90 -27.50
CA CYS A 16 -30.49 -3.28 -28.44
C CYS A 16 -29.82 -2.62 -29.64
N GLN A 17 -28.48 -2.59 -29.69
CA GLN A 17 -27.68 -1.93 -30.73
C GLN A 17 -27.98 -0.43 -30.94
N GLN A 18 -28.70 0.21 -30.02
CA GLN A 18 -28.95 1.64 -30.05
C GLN A 18 -27.85 2.38 -29.28
N TRP A 19 -27.60 3.62 -29.70
CA TRP A 19 -26.68 4.52 -29.01
C TRP A 19 -27.35 5.04 -27.75
N THR A 20 -26.70 4.84 -26.62
CA THR A 20 -27.17 5.25 -25.30
C THR A 20 -26.06 6.02 -24.60
N ASP A 21 -26.44 6.72 -23.54
CA ASP A 21 -25.51 7.35 -22.62
C ASP A 21 -24.66 6.27 -21.92
N GLY A 22 -23.34 6.27 -22.17
CA GLY A 22 -22.39 5.32 -21.60
C GLY A 22 -21.96 5.66 -20.17
N GLU A 23 -22.34 6.82 -19.63
CA GLU A 23 -22.15 7.15 -18.22
C GLU A 23 -23.14 6.36 -17.34
N LYS A 24 -24.32 6.03 -17.90
CA LYS A 24 -25.37 5.30 -17.20
C LYS A 24 -25.03 3.82 -17.06
N ALA A 25 -25.49 3.24 -15.94
CA ALA A 25 -25.39 1.79 -15.71
C ALA A 25 -26.32 0.97 -16.59
N PHE A 26 -27.39 1.60 -17.09
CA PHE A 26 -28.43 0.95 -17.86
C PHE A 26 -28.64 1.71 -19.16
N CYS A 27 -28.96 0.97 -20.22
CA CYS A 27 -29.34 1.53 -21.50
C CYS A 27 -30.66 2.31 -21.37
N THR A 28 -30.73 3.52 -21.92
CA THR A 28 -31.93 4.36 -21.86
C THR A 28 -33.08 3.84 -22.73
N HIS A 29 -32.80 2.90 -23.64
CA HIS A 29 -33.79 2.39 -24.59
C HIS A 29 -34.36 1.02 -24.22
N CYS A 30 -33.50 0.09 -23.76
CA CYS A 30 -33.94 -1.25 -23.38
C CYS A 30 -33.89 -1.51 -21.88
N GLY A 31 -33.26 -0.64 -21.09
CA GLY A 31 -33.10 -0.83 -19.64
C GLY A 31 -32.04 -1.86 -19.24
N GLU A 32 -31.39 -2.52 -20.20
CA GLU A 32 -30.38 -3.53 -19.92
C GLU A 32 -29.07 -2.91 -19.40
N ILE A 33 -28.32 -3.66 -18.58
CA ILE A 33 -27.06 -3.19 -18.00
C ILE A 33 -26.00 -3.03 -19.09
N LEU A 34 -25.38 -1.85 -19.13
CA LEU A 34 -24.22 -1.59 -19.97
C LEU A 34 -22.95 -2.10 -19.28
N ASP A 35 -22.13 -2.84 -20.02
CA ASP A 35 -20.84 -3.36 -19.56
C ASP A 35 -20.91 -4.19 -18.28
N LYS A 36 -21.84 -5.16 -18.25
CA LYS A 36 -22.04 -6.05 -17.10
C LYS A 36 -20.72 -6.61 -16.56
N LYS A 37 -19.87 -7.15 -17.43
CA LYS A 37 -18.57 -7.75 -17.06
C LYS A 37 -17.62 -6.75 -16.40
N TYR A 38 -17.51 -5.54 -16.95
CA TYR A 38 -16.64 -4.49 -16.41
C TYR A 38 -17.16 -3.98 -15.05
N ARG A 39 -18.48 -3.87 -14.90
CA ARG A 39 -19.10 -3.42 -13.65
C ARG A 39 -19.00 -4.47 -12.55
N GLU A 40 -19.10 -5.76 -12.90
CA GLU A 40 -18.87 -6.87 -11.97
C GLU A 40 -17.41 -6.86 -11.47
N GLU A 41 -16.42 -6.75 -12.36
CA GLU A 41 -15.00 -6.68 -11.99
C GLU A 41 -14.69 -5.47 -11.09
N ARG A 42 -15.28 -4.31 -11.39
CA ARG A 42 -15.15 -3.11 -10.55
C ARG A 42 -15.80 -3.29 -9.17
N ALA A 43 -16.96 -3.93 -9.11
CA ALA A 43 -17.65 -4.19 -7.85
C ALA A 43 -16.89 -5.20 -6.97
N GLU A 44 -16.24 -6.19 -7.58
CA GLU A 44 -15.35 -7.13 -6.87
C GLU A 44 -14.10 -6.44 -6.32
N LEU A 45 -13.46 -5.58 -7.11
CA LEU A 45 -12.32 -4.77 -6.67
C LEU A 45 -12.68 -3.80 -5.54
N GLU A 46 -13.86 -3.19 -5.58
CA GLU A 46 -14.34 -2.31 -4.50
C GLU A 46 -14.66 -3.08 -3.22
N LYS A 47 -15.15 -4.33 -3.32
CA LYS A 47 -15.35 -5.21 -2.16
C LYS A 47 -14.02 -5.62 -1.55
N GLU A 48 -13.02 -6.01 -2.35
CA GLU A 48 -11.66 -6.31 -1.84
C GLU A 48 -11.04 -5.10 -1.14
N GLN A 49 -11.22 -3.89 -1.67
CA GLN A 49 -10.71 -2.66 -1.03
C GLN A 49 -11.42 -2.33 0.29
N ARG A 50 -12.72 -2.63 0.43
CA ARG A 50 -13.48 -2.40 1.67
C ARG A 50 -13.23 -3.46 2.73
N GLU A 51 -12.99 -4.71 2.34
CA GLU A 51 -12.86 -5.83 3.28
C GLU A 51 -11.41 -6.10 3.73
N GLY A 52 -10.39 -5.57 3.06
CA GLY A 52 -9.02 -5.90 3.42
C GLY A 52 -8.00 -4.88 2.99
N THR A 53 -7.69 -3.96 3.90
CA THR A 53 -6.54 -3.04 3.87
C THR A 53 -5.33 -3.62 3.11
N PRO A 54 -5.02 -3.14 1.88
CA PRO A 54 -3.96 -3.73 1.04
C PRO A 54 -2.55 -3.60 1.63
N MET A 55 -2.38 -2.79 2.69
CA MET A 55 -1.13 -2.70 3.44
C MET A 55 -0.76 -3.98 4.21
N MET A 56 -1.74 -4.72 4.72
CA MET A 56 -1.44 -5.88 5.59
C MET A 56 -0.81 -7.06 4.82
N LYS A 57 -1.15 -7.24 3.54
CA LYS A 57 -0.60 -8.33 2.72
C LYS A 57 0.89 -8.11 2.41
N TRP A 58 1.31 -6.87 2.16
CA TRP A 58 2.72 -6.51 1.99
C TRP A 58 3.53 -6.61 3.28
N VAL A 59 2.96 -6.21 4.41
CA VAL A 59 3.62 -6.35 5.72
C VAL A 59 3.86 -7.82 6.05
N ARG A 60 2.89 -8.70 5.78
CA ARG A 60 3.01 -10.14 6.09
C ARG A 60 4.08 -10.85 5.24
N LEU A 61 4.22 -10.49 3.96
CA LEU A 61 5.26 -11.03 3.08
C LEU A 61 6.66 -10.50 3.45
N LYS A 62 6.77 -9.23 3.88
CA LYS A 62 8.04 -8.67 4.36
C LYS A 62 8.47 -9.28 5.69
N GLN A 63 7.52 -9.60 6.57
CA GLN A 63 7.78 -10.12 7.91
C GLN A 63 8.37 -11.54 7.92
N ALA A 64 8.05 -12.38 6.93
CA ALA A 64 8.60 -13.74 6.83
C ALA A 64 10.11 -13.77 6.50
N ASN A 65 10.61 -12.81 5.73
CA ASN A 65 12.05 -12.67 5.45
C ASN A 65 12.80 -11.89 6.55
N ASN A 66 12.07 -11.18 7.42
CA ASN A 66 12.62 -10.21 8.36
C ASN A 66 13.12 -10.83 9.68
N SER A 67 12.77 -12.08 10.01
CA SER A 67 13.12 -12.67 11.32
C SER A 67 14.64 -12.70 11.58
N LYS A 68 15.45 -12.98 10.54
CA LYS A 68 16.92 -12.93 10.66
C LYS A 68 17.47 -11.50 10.68
N PHE A 69 16.89 -10.59 9.90
CA PHE A 69 17.35 -9.20 9.83
C PHE A 69 17.01 -8.42 11.12
N TRP A 70 15.82 -8.63 11.67
CA TRP A 70 15.40 -8.04 12.95
C TRP A 70 16.30 -8.48 14.11
N PHE A 71 16.65 -9.78 14.16
CA PHE A 71 17.58 -10.30 15.16
C PHE A 71 19.00 -9.71 15.03
N LEU A 72 19.46 -9.45 13.81
CA LEU A 72 20.75 -8.80 13.56
C LEU A 72 20.74 -7.32 13.95
N VAL A 73 19.66 -6.60 13.64
CA VAL A 73 19.50 -5.17 13.97
C VAL A 73 19.43 -4.97 15.49
N GLU A 74 18.68 -5.80 16.19
CA GLU A 74 18.56 -5.74 17.65
C GLU A 74 19.92 -5.99 18.32
N LYS A 75 20.69 -6.98 17.85
CA LYS A 75 22.04 -7.22 18.34
C LYS A 75 23.05 -6.13 17.97
N ALA A 76 22.90 -5.47 16.81
CA ALA A 76 23.76 -4.37 16.40
C ALA A 76 23.53 -3.09 17.22
N LEU A 77 22.27 -2.78 17.55
CA LEU A 77 21.93 -1.65 18.41
C LEU A 77 22.42 -1.87 19.85
N GLN A 78 22.24 -3.08 20.37
CA GLN A 78 22.67 -3.43 21.72
C GLN A 78 24.21 -3.45 21.86
N SER A 79 24.94 -3.92 20.83
CA SER A 79 26.40 -3.89 20.83
C SER A 79 26.96 -2.47 20.65
N GLY A 80 26.28 -1.62 19.86
CA GLY A 80 26.68 -0.23 19.66
C GLY A 80 26.66 0.60 20.94
N GLN A 81 25.63 0.43 21.78
CA GLN A 81 25.52 1.17 23.04
C GLN A 81 26.63 0.77 24.02
N MET A 82 26.94 -0.52 24.14
CA MET A 82 28.02 -1.01 25.01
C MET A 82 29.40 -0.54 24.52
N PHE A 83 29.62 -0.53 23.21
CA PHE A 83 30.88 -0.07 22.63
C PHE A 83 31.13 1.42 22.88
N LEU A 84 30.12 2.27 22.72
CA LEU A 84 30.23 3.69 23.00
C LEU A 84 30.55 3.96 24.48
N VAL A 85 29.83 3.30 25.40
CA VAL A 85 30.07 3.44 26.84
C VAL A 85 31.49 2.99 27.20
N PHE A 86 31.93 1.86 26.67
CA PHE A 86 33.30 1.37 26.87
C PHE A 86 34.36 2.37 26.37
N PHE A 87 34.16 2.94 25.17
CA PHE A 87 35.07 3.92 24.59
C PHE A 87 35.19 5.18 25.46
N PHE A 88 34.06 5.71 25.95
CA PHE A 88 34.06 6.86 26.86
C PHE A 88 34.79 6.57 28.18
N ILE A 89 34.59 5.38 28.76
CA ILE A 89 35.30 4.96 29.98
C ILE A 89 36.81 4.91 29.73
N VAL A 90 37.25 4.29 28.62
CA VAL A 90 38.68 4.20 28.28
C VAL A 90 39.29 5.59 28.08
N ILE A 91 38.63 6.49 27.33
CA ILE A 91 39.11 7.88 27.15
C ILE A 91 39.24 8.58 28.51
N THR A 92 38.23 8.46 29.36
CA THR A 92 38.24 9.09 30.69
C THR A 92 39.39 8.58 31.54
N ILE A 93 39.66 7.28 31.52
CA ILE A 93 40.80 6.67 32.22
C ILE A 93 42.13 7.18 31.65
N ILE A 94 42.28 7.25 30.33
CA ILE A 94 43.50 7.76 29.69
C ILE A 94 43.74 9.23 30.07
N LEU A 95 42.71 10.08 30.04
CA LEU A 95 42.82 11.48 30.44
C LEU A 95 43.18 11.64 31.91
N LEU A 96 42.68 10.74 32.78
CA LEU A 96 42.97 10.75 34.22
C LEU A 96 44.38 10.23 34.52
N LEU A 97 44.86 9.24 33.76
CA LEU A 97 46.21 8.68 33.88
C LEU A 97 47.29 9.53 33.21
N MET A 98 46.93 10.51 32.38
CA MET A 98 47.90 11.46 31.82
C MET A 98 48.28 12.45 32.93
N PRO A 99 49.51 12.37 33.51
CA PRO A 99 49.93 13.36 34.49
C PRO A 99 50.07 14.70 33.76
N GLY A 100 49.25 15.67 34.16
CA GLY A 100 49.41 17.08 33.78
C GLY A 100 50.63 17.70 34.45
#